data_AF-A0A2P1EG69-F1
#
_entry.id   AF-A0A2P1EG69-F1
#
_cell.length_a   1.000
_cell.length_b   1.000
_cell.length_c   1.000
_cell.angle_alpha   90.00
_cell.angle_beta   90.00
_cell.angle_gamma   90.00
#
_symmetry.space_group_name_H-M   'P 1'
#
loop_
_entity.id
_entity.type
_entity.pdbx_description
1 polymer ?
#
loop_
_entity_poly.entity_id
_entity_poly.type
_entity_poly.pdbx_seq_one_letter_code
_entity_poly.pdbx_strand_id
1 'polypeptide(L)'
;SYQIEGAAHEDGRKDSIWDAFARVPGAVVDAHNGDVACDHYHRYVDDVALMQSIGMQTYRFSTSWARIRPDGGPVNPKGLDFYSRLVDQLLEKNIKPWLTLYHWDLP
;
A
#
# COMPACT_ATOMS: atom_id res chain seq x y z
N SER A 1 0.43 0.69 3.82
CA SER A 1 -0.40 0.25 2.69
C SER A 1 -1.67 1.09 2.62
N TYR A 2 -2.75 0.77 3.35
CA TYR A 2 -4.09 1.37 3.16
C TYR A 2 -4.12 2.90 3.14
N GLN A 3 -3.34 3.54 4.01
CA GLN A 3 -3.36 5.00 4.18
C GLN A 3 -2.82 5.79 2.97
N ILE A 4 -2.02 5.17 2.09
CA ILE A 4 -1.35 5.90 1.00
C ILE A 4 -1.51 5.23 -0.37
N GLU A 5 -1.69 3.90 -0.43
CA GLU A 5 -1.64 3.16 -1.71
C GLU A 5 -2.78 3.56 -2.66
N GLY A 6 -4.02 3.58 -2.18
CA GLY A 6 -5.18 3.62 -3.07
C GLY A 6 -5.30 2.35 -3.91
N ALA A 7 -5.90 2.50 -5.10
CA ALA A 7 -6.10 1.42 -6.06
C ALA A 7 -6.80 0.22 -5.39
N ALA A 8 -7.87 0.52 -4.63
CA ALA A 8 -8.49 -0.41 -3.70
C ALA A 8 -9.04 -1.69 -4.36
N HIS A 9 -9.41 -1.62 -5.65
CA HIS A 9 -9.99 -2.73 -6.41
C HIS A 9 -9.25 -3.02 -7.71
N GLU A 10 -7.99 -2.59 -7.80
CA GLU A 10 -7.15 -2.80 -8.98
C GLU A 10 -6.22 -4.00 -8.79
N ASP A 11 -5.87 -4.64 -9.91
CA ASP A 11 -4.87 -5.71 -9.97
C ASP A 11 -5.06 -6.82 -8.94
N GLY A 12 -6.32 -7.15 -8.64
CA GLY A 12 -6.72 -8.27 -7.81
C GLY A 12 -6.74 -7.99 -6.30
N ARG A 13 -6.51 -6.76 -5.85
CA ARG A 13 -6.78 -6.38 -4.45
C ARG A 13 -8.28 -6.56 -4.15
N LYS A 14 -8.60 -7.15 -3.00
CA LYS A 14 -9.95 -7.18 -2.44
C LYS A 14 -10.02 -6.25 -1.23
N ASP A 15 -11.23 -6.06 -0.71
CA ASP A 15 -11.47 -5.30 0.51
C ASP A 15 -10.66 -5.86 1.68
N SER A 16 -10.20 -4.95 2.53
CA SER A 16 -9.77 -5.20 3.90
C SER A 16 -10.86 -4.79 4.89
N ILE A 17 -10.65 -5.07 6.17
CA ILE A 17 -11.51 -4.60 7.25
C ILE A 17 -11.69 -3.08 7.27
N TRP A 18 -10.71 -2.30 6.79
CA TRP A 18 -10.82 -0.84 6.70
C TRP A 18 -11.73 -0.39 5.57
N ASP A 19 -11.71 -1.09 4.42
CA ASP A 19 -12.64 -0.81 3.32
C ASP A 19 -14.10 -1.03 3.78
N ALA A 20 -14.33 -2.11 4.53
CA ALA A 20 -15.63 -2.39 5.14
C ALA A 20 -16.02 -1.36 6.22
N PHE A 21 -15.08 -1.04 7.12
CA PHE A 21 -15.31 -0.11 8.23
C PHE A 21 -15.60 1.31 7.73
N ALA A 22 -14.89 1.79 6.72
CA ALA A 22 -15.08 3.13 6.16
C ALA A 22 -16.49 3.35 5.56
N ARG A 23 -17.16 2.28 5.14
CA ARG A 23 -18.55 2.33 4.63
C ARG A 23 -19.62 2.37 5.74
N VAL A 24 -19.24 2.15 7.00
CA VAL A 24 -20.20 2.20 8.12
C VAL A 24 -20.53 3.67 8.43
N PRO A 25 -21.81 4.07 8.41
CA PRO A 25 -22.20 5.45 8.69
C PRO A 25 -21.68 5.93 10.05
N GLY A 26 -20.95 7.05 10.05
CA GLY A 26 -20.39 7.66 11.26
C GLY A 26 -19.13 7.00 11.82
N ALA A 27 -18.60 5.94 11.20
CA ALA A 27 -17.39 5.26 11.66
C ALA A 27 -16.10 6.04 11.32
N VAL A 28 -16.10 6.76 10.20
CA VAL A 28 -15.01 7.65 9.77
C VAL A 28 -15.56 9.05 9.54
N VAL A 29 -14.78 10.06 9.92
CA VAL A 29 -15.12 11.48 9.70
C VAL A 29 -15.39 11.72 8.22
N ASP A 30 -16.51 12.40 7.93
CA ASP A 30 -16.97 12.72 6.58
C ASP A 30 -17.05 11.53 5.61
N ALA A 31 -17.15 10.29 6.14
CA ALA A 31 -17.12 9.05 5.37
C ALA A 31 -15.89 8.90 4.45
N HIS A 32 -14.74 9.49 4.83
CA HIS A 32 -13.50 9.31 4.11
C HIS A 32 -13.08 7.84 4.04
N ASN A 33 -12.41 7.47 2.95
CA ASN A 33 -11.97 6.11 2.70
C ASN A 33 -10.57 6.08 2.04
N GLY A 34 -10.03 4.88 1.85
CA GLY A 34 -8.73 4.64 1.22
C GLY A 34 -8.80 4.26 -0.26
N ASP A 35 -9.90 4.54 -0.97
CA ASP A 35 -10.09 4.07 -2.36
C ASP A 35 -9.00 4.62 -3.30
N VAL A 36 -8.73 5.92 -3.17
CA VAL A 36 -7.67 6.65 -3.90
C VAL A 36 -6.49 6.98 -2.97
N ALA A 37 -6.76 7.43 -1.74
CA ALA A 37 -5.74 7.85 -0.78
C ALA A 37 -4.72 8.84 -1.38
N CYS A 38 -3.43 8.51 -1.35
CA CYS A 38 -2.36 9.32 -1.98
C CYS A 38 -2.00 8.83 -3.38
N ASP A 39 -2.68 7.80 -3.90
CA ASP A 39 -2.41 7.19 -5.20
C ASP A 39 -0.97 6.65 -5.34
N HIS A 40 -0.35 6.27 -4.20
CA HIS A 40 1.02 5.77 -4.15
C HIS A 40 1.19 4.48 -4.97
N TYR A 41 0.13 3.69 -5.15
CA TYR A 41 0.18 2.50 -6.00
C TYR A 41 0.63 2.81 -7.43
N HIS A 42 0.18 3.93 -7.98
CA HIS A 42 0.58 4.40 -9.31
C HIS A 42 1.81 5.32 -9.27
N ARG A 43 1.97 6.10 -8.19
CA ARG A 43 2.95 7.20 -8.09
C ARG A 43 4.23 6.85 -7.32
N TYR A 44 4.42 5.59 -6.94
CA TYR A 44 5.55 5.20 -6.08
C TYR A 44 6.92 5.62 -6.63
N VAL A 45 7.10 5.70 -7.95
CA VAL A 45 8.36 6.17 -8.56
C VAL A 45 8.64 7.64 -8.21
N ASP A 46 7.62 8.50 -8.32
CA ASP A 46 7.72 9.92 -7.98
C ASP A 46 7.93 10.10 -6.47
N ASP A 47 7.23 9.31 -5.65
CA ASP A 47 7.37 9.35 -4.20
C ASP A 47 8.77 8.92 -3.76
N VAL A 48 9.34 7.86 -4.37
CA VAL A 48 10.72 7.43 -4.07
C VAL A 48 11.74 8.47 -4.55
N ALA A 49 11.50 9.13 -5.68
CA ALA A 49 12.35 10.24 -6.13
C ALA A 49 12.31 11.42 -5.12
N LEU A 50 11.14 11.75 -4.59
CA LEU A 50 10.99 12.76 -3.55
C LEU A 50 11.73 12.35 -2.27
N MET A 51 11.60 11.10 -1.82
CA MET A 51 12.33 10.56 -0.67
C MET A 51 13.85 10.72 -0.82
N GLN A 52 14.38 10.46 -2.02
CA GLN A 52 15.79 10.69 -2.31
C GLN A 52 16.16 12.18 -2.21
N SER A 53 15.33 13.06 -2.77
CA SER A 53 15.61 14.51 -2.80
C SER A 53 15.68 15.14 -1.41
N ILE A 54 14.94 14.60 -0.43
CA ILE A 54 14.95 15.06 0.96
C ILE A 54 16.02 14.35 1.82
N GLY A 55 16.87 13.51 1.20
CA GLY A 55 17.96 12.82 1.88
C GLY A 55 17.52 11.68 2.80
N MET A 56 16.37 11.06 2.54
CA MET A 56 15.87 9.98 3.38
C MET A 56 16.73 8.71 3.24
N GLN A 57 17.15 8.13 4.36
CA GLN A 57 18.04 6.96 4.37
C GLN A 57 17.31 5.63 4.47
N THR A 58 16.10 5.63 5.04
CA THR A 58 15.30 4.43 5.29
C THR A 58 13.84 4.76 5.07
N TYR A 59 13.13 3.91 4.35
CA TYR A 59 11.68 4.02 4.17
C TYR A 59 11.00 2.83 4.81
N ARG A 60 10.22 3.09 5.86
CA ARG A 60 9.36 2.08 6.47
C ARG A 60 8.00 2.10 5.79
N PHE A 61 7.63 0.99 5.18
CA PHE A 61 6.34 0.79 4.54
C PHE A 61 5.68 -0.50 5.04
N SER A 62 4.40 -0.70 4.74
CA SER A 62 3.70 -1.95 5.02
C SER A 62 3.13 -2.55 3.75
N THR A 63 3.08 -3.88 3.68
CA THR A 63 2.37 -4.61 2.64
C THR A 63 0.88 -4.71 2.95
N SER A 64 0.05 -4.62 1.92
CA SER A 64 -1.38 -4.92 1.99
C SER A 64 -1.60 -6.41 1.91
N TRP A 65 -2.08 -7.01 3.01
CA TRP A 65 -2.48 -8.41 3.00
C TRP A 65 -3.58 -8.62 1.96
N ALA A 66 -4.61 -7.77 1.95
CA ALA A 66 -5.72 -7.83 1.01
C ALA A 66 -5.30 -7.67 -0.47
N ARG A 67 -4.06 -7.23 -0.75
CA ARG A 67 -3.46 -7.22 -2.08
C ARG A 67 -2.66 -8.49 -2.39
N ILE A 68 -1.86 -8.99 -1.45
CA ILE A 68 -0.98 -10.16 -1.68
C ILE A 68 -1.74 -11.50 -1.57
N ARG A 69 -2.65 -11.63 -0.59
CA ARG A 69 -3.47 -12.84 -0.36
C ARG A 69 -4.92 -12.43 -0.03
N PRO A 70 -5.66 -11.90 -1.03
CA PRO A 70 -6.97 -11.26 -0.84
C PRO A 70 -8.06 -12.13 -0.19
N ASP A 71 -7.99 -13.44 -0.32
CA ASP A 71 -9.02 -14.38 0.15
C ASP A 71 -8.42 -15.58 0.89
N GLY A 72 -7.20 -15.43 1.41
CA GLY A 72 -6.45 -16.54 2.02
C GLY A 72 -6.05 -17.63 1.02
N GLY A 73 -6.32 -17.45 -0.27
CA GLY A 73 -5.93 -18.36 -1.35
C GLY A 73 -4.46 -18.23 -1.77
N PRO A 74 -4.13 -18.61 -3.02
CA PRO A 74 -2.81 -18.40 -3.59
C PRO A 74 -2.36 -16.93 -3.54
N VAL A 75 -1.06 -16.70 -3.69
CA VAL A 75 -0.51 -15.34 -3.83
C VAL A 75 -1.06 -14.70 -5.11
N ASN A 76 -1.52 -13.46 -5.02
CA ASN A 76 -1.82 -12.61 -6.16
C ASN A 76 -0.50 -12.08 -6.77
N PRO A 77 -0.07 -12.53 -7.96
CA PRO A 77 1.23 -12.18 -8.52
C PRO A 77 1.38 -10.68 -8.78
N LYS A 78 0.34 -10.02 -9.28
CA LYS A 78 0.35 -8.57 -9.53
C LYS A 78 0.46 -7.76 -8.24
N GLY A 79 -0.18 -8.26 -7.18
CA GLY A 79 -0.08 -7.67 -5.85
C GLY A 79 1.34 -7.74 -5.28
N LEU A 80 2.01 -8.89 -5.44
CA LEU A 80 3.40 -9.07 -5.03
C LEU A 80 4.38 -8.26 -5.89
N ASP A 81 4.14 -8.20 -7.21
CA ASP A 81 4.95 -7.46 -8.17
C ASP A 81 5.09 -5.97 -7.80
N PHE A 82 4.00 -5.32 -7.37
CA PHE A 82 4.05 -3.94 -6.89
C PHE A 82 5.09 -3.74 -5.77
N TYR A 83 5.09 -4.61 -4.76
CA TYR A 83 6.05 -4.50 -3.66
C TYR A 83 7.47 -4.85 -4.09
N SER A 84 7.65 -5.78 -5.03
CA SER A 84 8.96 -6.07 -5.62
C SER A 84 9.53 -4.82 -6.29
N ARG A 85 8.74 -4.18 -7.17
CA ARG A 85 9.15 -2.96 -7.87
C ARG A 85 9.39 -1.78 -6.93
N LEU A 86 8.61 -1.64 -5.85
CA LEU A 86 8.86 -0.63 -4.82
C LEU A 86 10.20 -0.85 -4.11
N VAL A 87 10.50 -2.10 -3.72
CA VAL A 87 11.78 -2.45 -3.10
C VAL A 87 12.95 -2.18 -4.04
N ASP A 88 12.83 -2.60 -5.31
CA ASP A 88 13.85 -2.34 -6.33
C ASP A 88 14.09 -0.83 -6.48
N GLN A 89 13.02 -0.05 -6.60
CA GLN A 89 13.12 1.40 -6.75
C GLN A 89 13.77 2.09 -5.55
N LEU A 90 13.49 1.65 -4.32
CA LEU A 90 14.12 2.16 -3.09
C LEU A 90 15.62 1.86 -3.07
N LEU A 91 16.00 0.62 -3.39
CA LEU A 91 17.39 0.17 -3.41
C LEU A 91 18.20 0.91 -4.48
N GLU A 92 17.65 1.13 -5.67
CA GLU A 92 18.26 1.96 -6.72
C GLU A 92 18.58 3.39 -6.26
N LYS A 93 17.78 3.93 -5.34
CA LYS A 93 17.99 5.27 -4.77
C LYS A 93 18.83 5.28 -3.49
N ASN A 94 19.41 4.15 -3.09
CA ASN A 94 20.14 3.94 -1.83
C ASN A 94 19.29 4.20 -0.56
N ILE A 95 17.98 3.94 -0.64
CA ILE A 95 17.06 4.04 0.50
C ILE A 95 16.82 2.64 1.04
N LYS A 96 17.08 2.42 2.34
CA LYS A 96 16.88 1.11 2.96
C LYS A 96 15.38 0.80 3.10
N PRO A 97 14.85 -0.28 2.51
CA PRO A 97 13.47 -0.70 2.73
C PRO A 97 13.32 -1.32 4.13
N TRP A 98 12.32 -0.87 4.90
CA TRP A 98 11.93 -1.46 6.18
C TRP A 98 10.48 -1.92 6.11
N LEU A 99 10.31 -3.23 5.88
CA LEU A 99 8.99 -3.82 5.72
C LEU A 99 8.28 -4.06 7.06
N THR A 100 7.03 -3.60 7.14
CA THR A 100 6.04 -3.98 8.15
C THR A 100 5.05 -4.97 7.53
N LEU A 101 5.00 -6.20 8.02
CA LEU A 101 4.15 -7.25 7.41
C LEU A 101 2.65 -6.99 7.60
N TYR A 102 2.26 -6.53 8.80
CA TYR A 102 0.86 -6.28 9.14
C TYR A 102 0.71 -4.89 9.74
N HIS A 103 -0.15 -4.07 9.12
CA HIS A 103 -0.47 -2.73 9.60
C HIS A 103 -1.97 -2.46 9.52
N TRP A 104 -2.72 -3.35 10.20
CA TRP A 104 -4.16 -3.23 10.47
C TRP A 104 -5.11 -3.41 9.27
N ASP A 105 -4.62 -3.86 8.12
CA ASP A 105 -5.39 -4.07 6.89
C ASP A 105 -5.64 -5.56 6.61
N LEU A 106 -6.26 -6.24 7.59
CA LEU A 106 -6.69 -7.64 7.47
C LEU A 106 -7.69 -7.79 6.29
N PRO A 107 -7.57 -8.80 5.42
CA PRO A 107 -8.59 -9.10 4.40
C PRO A 107 -9.94 -9.47 4.99
#